data_AF-A0AAV8Z5K0-F1
#
_entry.id   AF-A0AAV8Z5K0-F1
#
_cell.length_a   1.000
_cell.length_b   1.000
_cell.length_c   1.000
_cell.angle_alpha   90.00
_cell.angle_beta   90.00
_cell.angle_gamma   90.00
#
_symmetry.space_group_name_H-M   'P 1'
#
loop_
_entity.id
_entity.type
_entity.pdbx_description
1 polymer ?
#
loop_
_entity_poly.entity_id
_entity_poly.type
_entity_poly.pdbx_seq_one_letter_code
_entity_poly.pdbx_strand_id
1 'polypeptide(L)'
;MSGRSKFIERGAHKGKGIAVFTSGGDSQGMNAAVRAVVRMGIYLGCKVYFIREGYQGLVDGEDHIVEANWSSVSCIIHKGGLLLDRPAVKISEKNGTSLLDELLAASQITAEQRQKYKTLQIVGLVGSIDNDFCGTDMTIGTDSALHRIIEATDAIMSTAYSHQRTFIMEVMGRHCGYLALVAALTSEADYVFYTRIPPPDDWQKRLCQKLEQERNLGQRLNIIIIAEGACDRYGNPITAEQVKKVVVDNIHQDTRISVLGHIQRGGNPSSFDRILGSRMGAEAVMALMEADEHTEPCVISLDGNQAVRLPLMECVKQTQAVAQAMAEKQWDKAVQLRGKSFMRNLETYKLLTRLKPPKEAFDERGHGKEGYVMAVMHIGAPACGMNAAVRSFRT
;
A
#
# COMPACT_ATOMS: atom_id res chain seq x y z
N MET A 1 -12.98 8.06 -23.20
CA MET A 1 -12.72 7.15 -24.33
C MET A 1 -11.83 7.85 -25.35
N SER A 2 -10.57 7.45 -25.46
CA SER A 2 -9.71 7.72 -26.61
C SER A 2 -8.72 6.55 -26.73
N GLY A 3 -9.25 5.42 -27.19
CA GLY A 3 -8.47 4.22 -27.48
C GLY A 3 -7.71 4.34 -28.80
N ARG A 4 -6.70 5.21 -28.86
CA ARG A 4 -5.62 5.05 -29.84
C ARG A 4 -4.53 4.23 -29.17
N SER A 5 -4.40 2.98 -29.59
CA SER A 5 -3.13 2.26 -29.46
C SER A 5 -2.09 3.08 -30.24
N LYS A 6 -1.41 4.01 -29.57
CA LYS A 6 -0.22 4.67 -30.13
C LYS A 6 0.82 3.56 -30.18
N PHE A 7 1.00 2.95 -31.35
CA PHE A 7 2.18 2.13 -31.59
C PHE A 7 3.37 3.09 -31.50
N ILE A 8 4.19 2.96 -30.45
CA ILE A 8 5.29 3.90 -30.23
C ILE A 8 6.48 3.41 -31.04
N GLU A 9 6.96 4.26 -31.93
CA GLU A 9 8.06 3.92 -32.80
C GLU A 9 9.36 3.74 -32.01
N ARG A 10 10.08 2.66 -32.29
CA ARG A 10 11.35 2.36 -31.64
C ARG A 10 12.36 3.47 -31.95
N GLY A 11 12.95 4.07 -30.92
CA GLY A 11 13.93 5.14 -31.11
C GLY A 11 13.34 6.53 -31.38
N ALA A 12 12.04 6.75 -31.14
CA ALA A 12 11.38 8.05 -31.35
C ALA A 12 11.98 9.21 -30.52
N HIS A 13 12.73 8.91 -29.45
CA HIS A 13 13.25 9.89 -28.49
C HIS A 13 14.78 9.83 -28.32
N LYS A 14 15.50 9.57 -29.42
CA LYS A 14 16.97 9.60 -29.45
C LYS A 14 17.52 10.93 -28.92
N GLY A 15 18.55 10.84 -28.08
CA GLY A 15 19.24 12.00 -27.53
C GLY A 15 18.63 12.56 -26.24
N LYS A 16 17.50 12.02 -25.77
CA LYS A 16 16.97 12.31 -24.42
C LYS A 16 17.64 11.42 -23.36
N GLY A 17 17.78 11.96 -22.15
CA GLY A 17 18.27 11.25 -20.97
C GLY A 17 17.16 11.09 -19.93
N ILE A 18 17.08 9.93 -19.29
CA ILE A 18 16.17 9.64 -18.18
C ILE A 18 17.03 9.16 -17.01
N ALA A 19 16.78 9.66 -15.81
CA ALA A 19 17.37 9.10 -14.60
C ALA A 19 16.27 8.47 -13.74
N VAL A 20 16.56 7.31 -13.16
CA VAL A 20 15.67 6.64 -12.20
C VAL A 20 16.40 6.43 -10.89
N PHE A 21 15.72 6.78 -9.81
CA PHE A 21 16.20 6.60 -8.45
C PHE A 21 15.03 6.26 -7.55
N THR A 22 15.36 5.75 -6.39
CA THR A 22 14.40 5.31 -5.39
C THR A 22 14.79 5.92 -4.07
N SER A 23 13.80 6.44 -3.35
CA SER A 23 14.01 7.12 -2.07
C SER A 23 13.00 6.60 -1.05
N GLY A 24 13.37 6.63 0.23
CA GLY A 24 12.53 6.16 1.33
C GLY A 24 12.70 4.67 1.65
N GLY A 25 11.66 4.07 2.24
CA GLY A 25 11.64 2.66 2.58
C GLY A 25 11.48 1.78 1.33
N ASP A 26 12.03 0.57 1.36
CA ASP A 26 11.82 -0.40 0.30
C ASP A 26 10.39 -0.95 0.31
N SER A 27 9.93 -1.28 -0.89
CA SER A 27 8.73 -2.07 -1.09
C SER A 27 8.92 -3.05 -2.24
N GLN A 28 8.32 -4.22 -2.12
CA GLN A 28 8.47 -5.27 -3.12
C GLN A 28 7.75 -4.84 -4.40
N GLY A 29 8.45 -4.92 -5.54
CA GLY A 29 7.92 -4.49 -6.84
C GLY A 29 8.58 -3.23 -7.39
N MET A 30 9.37 -2.51 -6.58
CA MET A 30 10.20 -1.40 -7.06
C MET A 30 11.14 -1.84 -8.19
N ASN A 31 11.76 -3.02 -8.08
CA ASN A 31 12.60 -3.58 -9.16
C ASN A 31 11.82 -3.80 -10.47
N ALA A 32 10.52 -4.12 -10.41
CA ALA A 32 9.68 -4.25 -11.60
C ALA A 32 9.44 -2.89 -12.26
N ALA A 33 9.22 -1.85 -11.46
CA ALA A 33 9.10 -0.47 -11.94
C ALA A 33 10.40 0.05 -12.56
N VAL A 34 11.53 -0.08 -11.86
CA VAL A 34 12.86 0.31 -12.37
C VAL A 34 13.17 -0.42 -13.68
N ARG A 35 12.91 -1.74 -13.73
CA ARG A 35 13.07 -2.52 -14.96
C ARG A 35 12.23 -1.96 -16.10
N ALA A 36 10.97 -1.64 -15.87
CA ALA A 36 10.09 -1.10 -16.90
C ALA A 36 10.57 0.26 -17.41
N VAL A 37 10.99 1.15 -16.51
CA VAL A 37 11.55 2.46 -16.87
C VAL A 37 12.78 2.30 -17.77
N VAL A 38 13.73 1.44 -17.38
CA VAL A 38 14.96 1.20 -18.16
C VAL A 38 14.65 0.58 -19.52
N ARG A 39 13.83 -0.48 -19.58
CA ARG A 39 13.51 -1.15 -20.84
C ARG A 39 12.75 -0.23 -21.78
N MET A 40 11.78 0.52 -21.27
CA MET A 40 10.98 1.43 -22.06
C MET A 40 11.81 2.62 -22.53
N GLY A 41 12.60 3.24 -21.66
CA GLY A 41 13.50 4.33 -22.03
C GLY A 41 14.48 3.94 -23.14
N ILE A 42 15.15 2.79 -23.00
CA ILE A 42 16.07 2.29 -24.04
C ILE A 42 15.32 1.94 -25.34
N TYR A 43 14.12 1.36 -25.24
CA TYR A 43 13.30 1.06 -26.42
C TYR A 43 12.95 2.32 -27.22
N LEU A 44 12.69 3.43 -26.53
CA LEU A 44 12.45 4.74 -27.13
C LEU A 44 13.72 5.46 -27.60
N GLY A 45 14.90 4.90 -27.35
CA GLY A 45 16.19 5.48 -27.76
C GLY A 45 16.78 6.48 -26.77
N CYS A 46 16.21 6.59 -25.57
CA CYS A 46 16.77 7.40 -24.49
C CYS A 46 17.98 6.74 -23.87
N LYS A 47 18.92 7.55 -23.36
CA LYS A 47 19.92 7.09 -22.39
C LYS A 47 19.25 7.02 -21.02
N VAL A 48 19.41 5.90 -20.30
CA VAL A 48 18.82 5.74 -18.97
C VAL A 48 19.95 5.65 -17.95
N TYR A 49 19.81 6.35 -16.83
CA TYR A 49 20.78 6.38 -15.74
C TYR A 49 20.13 5.89 -14.45
N PHE A 50 20.87 5.11 -13.68
CA PHE A 50 20.58 4.83 -12.29
C PHE A 50 21.23 5.87 -11.42
N ILE A 51 20.47 6.47 -10.51
CA ILE A 51 21.06 7.18 -9.38
C ILE A 51 20.97 6.23 -8.19
N ARG A 52 22.12 5.71 -7.79
CA ARG A 52 22.27 4.94 -6.56
C ARG A 52 22.10 5.86 -5.38
N GLU A 53 21.85 5.31 -4.21
CA GLU A 53 21.86 6.09 -2.99
C GLU A 53 20.81 7.24 -2.99
N GLY A 54 19.66 7.03 -3.66
CA GLY A 54 18.54 7.96 -3.68
C GLY A 54 18.93 9.42 -3.95
N TYR A 55 18.47 10.32 -3.08
CA TYR A 55 18.81 11.75 -3.17
C TYR A 55 20.27 12.06 -2.80
N GLN A 56 20.90 11.24 -1.96
CA GLN A 56 22.31 11.44 -1.59
C GLN A 56 23.21 11.21 -2.79
N GLY A 57 23.00 10.13 -3.55
CA GLY A 57 23.77 9.90 -4.76
C GLY A 57 23.47 10.91 -5.87
N LEU A 58 22.32 11.58 -5.84
CA LEU A 58 22.08 12.74 -6.71
C LEU A 58 22.94 13.95 -6.32
N VAL A 59 23.17 14.16 -5.03
CA VAL A 59 24.00 15.25 -4.49
C VAL A 59 25.49 14.94 -4.66
N ASP A 60 25.90 13.71 -4.33
CA ASP A 60 27.30 13.27 -4.39
C ASP A 60 27.77 13.14 -5.85
N GLY A 61 26.87 12.82 -6.77
CA GLY A 61 27.18 12.71 -8.19
C GLY A 61 28.17 11.60 -8.51
N GLU A 62 28.94 11.78 -9.58
CA GLU A 62 30.06 10.89 -9.97
C GLU A 62 29.64 9.40 -10.08
N ASP A 63 30.26 8.54 -9.29
CA ASP A 63 30.08 7.08 -9.30
C ASP A 63 28.66 6.64 -8.90
N HIS A 64 27.86 7.54 -8.33
CA HIS A 64 26.46 7.27 -7.98
C HIS A 64 25.51 7.37 -9.18
N ILE A 65 25.90 8.01 -10.28
CA ILE A 65 25.09 8.16 -11.50
C ILE A 65 25.63 7.25 -12.60
N VAL A 66 25.04 6.06 -12.72
CA VAL A 66 25.54 4.99 -13.60
C VAL A 66 24.62 4.79 -14.81
N GLU A 67 25.16 4.79 -16.02
CA GLU A 67 24.37 4.50 -17.22
C GLU A 67 23.86 3.05 -17.21
N ALA A 68 22.55 2.90 -17.34
CA ALA A 68 21.86 1.63 -17.41
C ALA A 68 21.86 1.10 -18.85
N ASN A 69 22.05 -0.21 -19.00
CA ASN A 69 21.92 -0.90 -20.29
C ASN A 69 20.80 -1.95 -20.23
N TRP A 70 20.50 -2.57 -21.38
CA TRP A 70 19.42 -3.56 -21.47
C TRP A 70 19.60 -4.75 -20.51
N SER A 71 20.85 -5.20 -20.27
CA SER A 71 21.14 -6.32 -19.38
C SER A 71 21.16 -5.95 -17.90
N SER A 72 21.35 -4.67 -17.55
CA SER A 72 21.42 -4.17 -16.17
C SER A 72 20.16 -4.44 -15.33
N VAL A 73 19.02 -4.62 -15.99
CA VAL A 73 17.73 -4.96 -15.37
C VAL A 73 17.21 -6.35 -15.78
N SER A 74 18.09 -7.24 -16.20
CA SER A 74 17.74 -8.63 -16.46
C SER A 74 17.55 -9.39 -15.15
N CYS A 75 16.54 -10.27 -15.09
CA CYS A 75 16.30 -11.14 -13.94
C CYS A 75 16.07 -10.43 -12.59
N ILE A 76 15.58 -9.18 -12.59
CA ILE A 76 15.27 -8.45 -11.34
C ILE A 76 13.78 -8.37 -11.01
N ILE A 77 12.89 -8.69 -11.96
CA ILE A 77 11.42 -8.52 -11.76
C ILE A 77 10.86 -9.34 -10.59
N HIS A 78 11.48 -10.48 -10.28
CA HIS A 78 11.06 -11.37 -9.20
C HIS A 78 11.82 -11.13 -7.90
N LYS A 79 12.84 -10.25 -7.89
CA LYS A 79 13.67 -10.02 -6.71
C LYS A 79 12.98 -9.05 -5.76
N GLY A 80 12.91 -9.43 -4.49
CA GLY A 80 12.58 -8.54 -3.39
C GLY A 80 13.58 -7.40 -3.22
N GLY A 81 13.21 -6.43 -2.38
CA GLY A 81 14.04 -5.25 -2.10
C GLY A 81 14.29 -4.40 -3.35
N LEU A 82 15.49 -3.83 -3.44
CA LEU A 82 15.84 -2.82 -4.41
C LEU A 82 17.28 -3.01 -4.89
N LEU A 83 17.50 -2.93 -6.21
CA LEU A 83 18.82 -3.04 -6.84
C LEU A 83 19.69 -1.78 -6.65
N LEU A 84 19.06 -0.62 -6.44
CA LEU A 84 19.72 0.65 -6.20
C LEU A 84 19.98 0.77 -4.69
N ASP A 85 21.24 0.70 -4.27
CA ASP A 85 21.64 0.83 -2.86
C ASP A 85 21.17 2.18 -2.23
N ARG A 86 21.17 2.30 -0.89
CA ARG A 86 20.44 3.35 -0.11
C ARG A 86 21.33 4.32 0.69
N PRO A 87 20.86 5.58 0.73
CA PRO A 87 20.51 6.24 1.98
C PRO A 87 19.28 7.14 1.81
N ALA A 88 18.67 7.46 2.95
CA ALA A 88 17.58 8.42 3.03
C ALA A 88 18.15 9.82 3.31
N VAL A 89 17.82 10.79 2.47
CA VAL A 89 18.13 12.20 2.73
C VAL A 89 16.86 13.02 2.61
N LYS A 90 16.63 13.88 3.61
CA LYS A 90 15.71 15.01 3.48
C LYS A 90 16.47 16.11 2.74
N ILE A 91 16.14 16.34 1.48
CA ILE A 91 16.57 17.56 0.80
C ILE A 91 15.81 18.73 1.45
N SER A 92 16.52 19.71 1.97
CA SER A 92 15.94 20.99 2.35
C SER A 92 15.63 21.76 1.07
N GLU A 93 14.37 22.19 0.91
CA GLU A 93 13.99 23.12 -0.15
C GLU A 93 14.78 24.42 0.02
N LYS A 94 15.82 24.63 -0.80
CA LYS A 94 16.37 25.95 -1.00
C LYS A 94 15.44 26.72 -1.93
N ASN A 95 14.53 27.49 -1.33
CA ASN A 95 13.81 28.55 -2.02
C ASN A 95 14.74 29.75 -2.19
N GLY A 96 15.36 29.88 -3.35
CA GLY A 96 16.17 31.04 -3.70
C GLY A 96 16.99 30.75 -4.95
N THR A 97 16.76 31.55 -5.99
CA THR A 97 17.43 31.53 -7.31
C THR A 97 17.37 30.19 -8.08
N SER A 98 17.25 30.26 -9.41
CA SER A 98 17.30 29.06 -10.24
C SER A 98 18.65 28.39 -10.00
N LEU A 99 18.67 27.14 -9.52
CA LEU A 99 19.91 26.38 -9.27
C LEU A 99 20.85 26.41 -10.50
N LEU A 100 20.29 26.45 -11.71
CA LEU A 100 21.05 26.58 -12.95
C LEU A 100 21.75 27.94 -13.10
N ASP A 101 21.13 29.02 -12.62
CA ASP A 101 21.73 30.36 -12.67
C ASP A 101 22.89 30.49 -11.66
N GLU A 102 22.78 29.83 -10.50
CA GLU A 102 23.89 29.72 -9.52
C GLU A 102 25.06 28.90 -10.11
N LEU A 103 24.77 27.77 -10.75
CA LEU A 103 25.79 26.94 -11.42
C LEU A 103 26.46 27.68 -12.58
N LEU A 104 25.70 28.50 -13.32
CA LEU A 104 26.24 29.35 -14.39
C LEU A 104 27.15 30.44 -13.83
N ALA A 105 26.74 31.10 -12.75
CA ALA A 105 27.54 32.12 -12.06
C ALA A 105 28.84 31.52 -11.48
N ALA A 106 28.78 30.28 -10.98
CA ALA A 106 29.93 29.51 -10.52
C ALA A 106 30.81 28.94 -11.66
N SER A 107 30.46 29.19 -12.93
CA SER A 107 31.15 28.67 -14.12
C SER A 107 31.25 27.13 -14.18
N GLN A 108 30.31 26.42 -13.54
CA GLN A 108 30.27 24.95 -13.56
C GLN A 108 29.51 24.39 -14.77
N ILE A 109 28.63 25.21 -15.38
CA ILE A 109 27.89 24.86 -16.61
C ILE A 109 28.03 25.97 -17.66
N THR A 110 27.86 25.61 -18.94
CA THR A 110 27.84 26.59 -20.04
C THR A 110 26.46 27.22 -20.23
N ALA A 111 26.40 28.39 -20.87
CA ALA A 111 25.13 29.03 -21.23
C ALA A 111 24.26 28.15 -22.15
N GLU A 112 24.90 27.39 -23.05
CA GLU A 112 24.23 26.42 -23.93
C GLU A 112 23.61 25.27 -23.13
N GLN A 113 24.33 24.71 -22.15
CA GLN A 113 23.80 23.67 -21.27
C GLN A 113 22.63 24.18 -20.44
N ARG A 114 22.74 25.41 -19.89
CA ARG A 114 21.66 26.05 -19.15
C ARG A 114 20.40 26.22 -20.01
N GLN A 115 20.54 26.62 -21.27
CA GLN A 115 19.40 26.75 -22.18
C GLN A 115 18.80 25.39 -22.55
N LYS A 116 19.65 24.38 -22.79
CA LYS A 116 19.23 23.03 -23.17
C LYS A 116 18.52 22.27 -22.04
N TYR A 117 18.98 22.43 -20.80
CA TYR A 117 18.48 21.72 -19.61
C TYR A 117 17.64 22.64 -18.69
N LYS A 118 17.02 23.67 -19.26
CA LYS A 118 16.24 24.68 -18.54
C LYS A 118 15.10 24.09 -17.70
N THR A 119 14.47 23.02 -18.18
CA THR A 119 13.29 22.43 -17.55
C THR A 119 13.57 21.00 -17.10
N LEU A 120 13.34 20.73 -15.81
CA LEU A 120 13.41 19.40 -15.23
C LEU A 120 12.01 18.76 -15.22
N GLN A 121 11.88 17.63 -15.91
CA GLN A 121 10.64 16.85 -15.94
C GLN A 121 10.71 15.75 -14.89
N ILE A 122 9.69 15.68 -14.03
CA ILE A 122 9.63 14.73 -12.91
C ILE A 122 8.33 13.94 -12.98
N VAL A 123 8.45 12.62 -12.89
CA VAL A 123 7.31 11.72 -12.73
C VAL A 123 7.53 10.85 -11.50
N GLY A 124 6.54 10.85 -10.60
CA GLY A 124 6.55 10.07 -9.38
C GLY A 124 5.96 8.67 -9.55
N LEU A 125 6.56 7.70 -8.88
CA LEU A 125 6.01 6.36 -8.66
C LEU A 125 5.95 6.09 -7.17
N VAL A 126 4.81 5.59 -6.69
CA VAL A 126 4.61 5.38 -5.25
C VAL A 126 4.90 3.93 -4.87
N GLY A 127 6.11 3.70 -4.35
CA GLY A 127 6.49 2.45 -3.70
C GLY A 127 6.35 2.56 -2.19
N SER A 128 5.32 1.92 -1.63
CA SER A 128 5.03 1.92 -0.20
C SER A 128 4.25 0.65 0.14
N ILE A 129 4.56 0.01 1.27
CA ILE A 129 3.74 -1.09 1.78
C ILE A 129 2.46 -0.57 2.45
N ASP A 130 2.53 0.64 3.02
CA ASP A 130 1.52 1.18 3.94
C ASP A 130 0.20 1.53 3.23
N ASN A 131 0.25 1.72 1.91
CA ASN A 131 -0.83 2.28 1.10
C ASN A 131 -1.38 3.56 1.75
N ASP A 132 -0.51 4.53 2.02
CA ASP A 132 -0.81 5.78 2.73
C ASP A 132 -0.89 7.02 1.82
N PHE A 133 -0.53 6.88 0.55
CA PHE A 133 -0.61 7.93 -0.47
C PHE A 133 -2.03 8.08 -1.02
N CYS A 134 -2.52 9.32 -1.16
CA CYS A 134 -3.87 9.59 -1.67
C CYS A 134 -3.86 9.77 -3.20
N GLY A 135 -4.91 9.29 -3.87
CA GLY A 135 -5.03 9.33 -5.33
C GLY A 135 -4.68 8.00 -6.03
N THR A 136 -4.25 6.98 -5.30
CA THR A 136 -4.05 5.62 -5.85
C THR A 136 -4.81 4.60 -5.03
N ASP A 137 -5.43 3.62 -5.69
CA ASP A 137 -6.13 2.51 -5.03
C ASP A 137 -5.14 1.60 -4.27
N MET A 138 -3.97 1.36 -4.86
CA MET A 138 -2.88 0.58 -4.27
C MET A 138 -1.52 1.18 -4.65
N THR A 139 -0.60 1.19 -3.69
CA THR A 139 0.81 1.50 -3.91
C THR A 139 1.62 0.25 -4.21
N ILE A 140 2.75 0.40 -4.93
CA ILE A 140 3.62 -0.74 -5.27
C ILE A 140 4.21 -1.30 -3.97
N GLY A 141 3.92 -2.57 -3.70
CA GLY A 141 4.41 -3.35 -2.55
C GLY A 141 3.36 -3.62 -1.48
N THR A 142 2.20 -2.97 -1.54
CA THR A 142 1.11 -3.23 -0.58
C THR A 142 0.57 -4.66 -0.69
N ASP A 143 0.38 -5.18 -1.90
CA ASP A 143 -0.13 -6.54 -2.08
C ASP A 143 0.88 -7.58 -1.58
N SER A 144 2.16 -7.36 -1.85
CA SER A 144 3.26 -8.21 -1.36
C SER A 144 3.34 -8.21 0.17
N ALA A 145 3.17 -7.05 0.81
CA ALA A 145 3.13 -6.95 2.27
C ALA A 145 1.91 -7.67 2.85
N LEU A 146 0.73 -7.50 2.24
CA LEU A 146 -0.48 -8.24 2.62
C LEU A 146 -0.26 -9.75 2.51
N HIS A 147 0.34 -10.21 1.41
CA HIS A 147 0.62 -11.63 1.22
C HIS A 147 1.52 -12.21 2.33
N ARG A 148 2.52 -11.45 2.81
CA ARG A 148 3.35 -11.85 3.96
C ARG A 148 2.57 -11.88 5.27
N ILE A 149 1.65 -10.93 5.48
CA ILE A 149 0.76 -10.92 6.67
C ILE A 149 -0.12 -12.16 6.67
N ILE A 150 -0.71 -12.52 5.54
CA ILE A 150 -1.60 -13.68 5.41
C ILE A 150 -0.83 -14.98 5.56
N GLU A 151 0.32 -15.13 4.92
CA GLU A 151 1.17 -16.31 5.09
C GLU A 151 1.55 -16.55 6.56
N ALA A 152 1.91 -15.50 7.30
CA ALA A 152 2.22 -15.60 8.72
C ALA A 152 0.97 -15.92 9.57
N THR A 153 -0.18 -15.35 9.22
CA THR A 153 -1.46 -15.61 9.91
C THR A 153 -1.91 -17.05 9.70
N ASP A 154 -1.85 -17.56 8.47
CA ASP A 154 -2.19 -18.93 8.11
C ASP A 154 -1.27 -19.95 8.79
N ALA A 155 0.04 -19.66 8.87
CA ALA A 155 1.00 -20.50 9.58
C ALA A 155 0.62 -20.64 11.06
N ILE A 156 0.17 -19.56 11.70
CA ILE A 156 -0.25 -19.54 13.11
C ILE A 156 -1.61 -20.23 13.30
N MET A 157 -2.52 -20.13 12.34
CA MET A 157 -3.87 -20.68 12.44
C MET A 157 -3.87 -22.17 12.80
N SER A 158 -2.95 -22.95 12.21
CA SER A 158 -2.83 -24.40 12.45
C SER A 158 -2.50 -24.76 13.92
N THR A 159 -1.53 -24.07 14.53
CA THR A 159 -1.16 -24.27 15.94
C THR A 159 -2.20 -23.68 16.89
N ALA A 160 -2.81 -22.56 16.49
CA ALA A 160 -3.77 -21.85 17.30
C ALA A 160 -5.07 -22.63 17.48
N TYR A 161 -5.54 -23.30 16.41
CA TYR A 161 -6.70 -24.19 16.46
C TYR A 161 -6.49 -25.38 17.41
N SER A 162 -5.27 -25.91 17.46
CA SER A 162 -4.93 -27.09 18.27
C SER A 162 -4.94 -26.80 19.78
N HIS A 163 -4.52 -25.60 20.18
CA HIS A 163 -4.44 -25.19 21.58
C HIS A 163 -5.60 -24.30 22.04
N GLN A 164 -6.58 -24.05 21.17
CA GLN A 164 -7.70 -23.16 21.43
C GLN A 164 -7.27 -21.74 21.88
N ARG A 165 -6.26 -21.18 21.24
CA ARG A 165 -5.61 -19.92 21.68
C ARG A 165 -6.16 -18.68 20.99
N THR A 166 -5.85 -17.54 21.60
CA THR A 166 -6.06 -16.21 21.00
C THR A 166 -4.72 -15.65 20.54
N PHE A 167 -4.65 -15.19 19.30
CA PHE A 167 -3.44 -14.60 18.72
C PHE A 167 -3.66 -13.14 18.37
N ILE A 168 -2.68 -12.32 18.74
CA ILE A 168 -2.64 -10.90 18.39
C ILE A 168 -1.51 -10.72 17.37
N MET A 169 -1.88 -10.32 16.17
CA MET A 169 -1.00 -10.09 15.03
C MET A 169 -0.73 -8.59 14.88
N GLU A 170 0.50 -8.16 15.19
CA GLU A 170 0.90 -6.76 15.00
C GLU A 170 1.48 -6.55 13.59
N VAL A 171 0.85 -5.66 12.83
CA VAL A 171 1.14 -5.38 11.42
C VAL A 171 1.63 -3.96 11.22
N MET A 172 2.49 -3.77 10.22
CA MET A 172 2.99 -2.45 9.83
C MET A 172 1.89 -1.63 9.14
N GLY A 173 2.17 -0.36 8.88
CA GLY A 173 1.26 0.54 8.16
C GLY A 173 1.43 2.01 8.53
N ARG A 174 2.36 2.32 9.43
CA ARG A 174 2.63 3.61 10.06
C ARG A 174 1.33 4.22 10.60
N HIS A 175 0.83 5.25 9.93
CA HIS A 175 -0.40 5.95 10.28
C HIS A 175 -1.59 5.52 9.42
N CYS A 176 -1.43 4.52 8.57
CA CYS A 176 -2.45 3.95 7.70
C CYS A 176 -2.85 2.54 8.14
N GLY A 177 -4.12 2.38 8.51
CA GLY A 177 -4.68 1.07 8.86
C GLY A 177 -5.07 0.19 7.68
N TYR A 178 -4.62 0.47 6.44
CA TYR A 178 -5.03 -0.31 5.26
C TYR A 178 -4.59 -1.77 5.34
N LEU A 179 -3.32 -2.01 5.70
CA LEU A 179 -2.79 -3.37 5.85
C LEU A 179 -3.57 -4.16 6.90
N ALA A 180 -3.81 -3.58 8.09
CA ALA A 180 -4.59 -4.23 9.14
C ALA A 180 -6.03 -4.52 8.71
N LEU A 181 -6.71 -3.55 8.08
CA LEU A 181 -8.10 -3.70 7.65
C LEU A 181 -8.27 -4.78 6.59
N VAL A 182 -7.44 -4.75 5.55
CA VAL A 182 -7.52 -5.75 4.46
C VAL A 182 -7.07 -7.11 4.96
N ALA A 183 -6.01 -7.18 5.77
CA ALA A 183 -5.58 -8.43 6.39
C ALA A 183 -6.71 -9.04 7.22
N ALA A 184 -7.40 -8.23 8.04
CA ALA A 184 -8.51 -8.69 8.87
C ALA A 184 -9.70 -9.22 8.05
N LEU A 185 -9.99 -8.57 6.92
CA LEU A 185 -11.01 -9.04 5.98
C LEU A 185 -10.62 -10.39 5.36
N THR A 186 -9.35 -10.56 4.98
CA THR A 186 -8.87 -11.77 4.29
C THR A 186 -8.56 -12.94 5.21
N SER A 187 -8.18 -12.70 6.47
CA SER A 187 -7.89 -13.74 7.47
C SER A 187 -9.04 -13.98 8.45
N GLU A 188 -10.18 -13.31 8.25
CA GLU A 188 -11.38 -13.47 9.08
C GLU A 188 -11.14 -13.11 10.55
N ALA A 189 -10.32 -12.07 10.79
CA ALA A 189 -9.97 -11.67 12.13
C ALA A 189 -11.21 -11.24 12.94
N ASP A 190 -11.35 -11.82 14.14
CA ASP A 190 -12.44 -11.55 15.07
C ASP A 190 -12.48 -10.06 15.45
N TYR A 191 -11.32 -9.42 15.56
CA TYR A 191 -11.24 -7.99 15.85
C TYR A 191 -10.03 -7.34 15.17
N VAL A 192 -10.19 -6.09 14.74
CA VAL A 192 -9.10 -5.31 14.16
C VAL A 192 -9.01 -3.92 14.78
N PHE A 193 -7.80 -3.53 15.17
CA PHE A 193 -7.44 -2.18 15.57
C PHE A 193 -6.72 -1.51 14.41
N TYR A 194 -7.39 -0.56 13.75
CA TYR A 194 -6.85 0.19 12.61
C TYR A 194 -6.87 1.69 12.91
N THR A 195 -5.87 2.41 12.40
CA THR A 195 -5.52 3.76 12.85
C THR A 195 -6.58 4.83 12.56
N ARG A 196 -7.43 4.65 11.55
CA ARG A 196 -8.28 5.72 11.00
C ARG A 196 -9.65 5.88 11.68
N ILE A 197 -10.12 4.83 12.35
CA ILE A 197 -11.34 4.91 13.16
C ILE A 197 -10.99 4.30 14.51
N PRO A 198 -10.57 5.15 15.46
CA PRO A 198 -10.31 4.68 16.80
C PRO A 198 -11.53 3.97 17.37
N PRO A 199 -11.32 2.88 18.10
CA PRO A 199 -12.43 2.15 18.65
C PRO A 199 -13.18 3.02 19.70
N PRO A 200 -14.42 2.68 20.02
CA PRO A 200 -15.16 3.30 21.13
C PRO A 200 -14.40 3.21 22.47
N ASP A 201 -14.71 4.08 23.42
CA ASP A 201 -14.04 4.09 24.74
C ASP A 201 -14.24 2.78 25.52
N ASP A 202 -15.32 2.06 25.24
CA ASP A 202 -15.64 0.75 25.81
C ASP A 202 -15.08 -0.43 25.00
N TRP A 203 -14.04 -0.21 24.17
CA TRP A 203 -13.47 -1.24 23.29
C TRP A 203 -13.02 -2.48 24.04
N GLN A 204 -12.52 -2.36 25.27
CA GLN A 204 -12.09 -3.51 26.08
C GLN A 204 -13.27 -4.44 26.34
N LYS A 205 -14.41 -3.88 26.74
CA LYS A 205 -15.65 -4.64 26.99
C LYS A 205 -16.18 -5.25 25.70
N ARG A 206 -16.20 -4.48 24.60
CA ARG A 206 -16.67 -4.96 23.29
C ARG A 206 -15.80 -6.08 22.75
N LEU A 207 -14.49 -5.97 22.91
CA LEU A 207 -13.53 -7.01 22.54
C LEU A 207 -13.84 -8.30 23.31
N CYS A 208 -13.86 -8.25 24.64
CA CYS A 208 -14.15 -9.41 25.48
C CYS A 208 -15.49 -10.06 25.12
N GLN A 209 -16.56 -9.26 25.01
CA GLN A 209 -17.89 -9.74 24.62
C GLN A 209 -17.89 -10.41 23.25
N LYS A 210 -17.17 -9.85 22.27
CA LYS A 210 -17.08 -10.42 20.94
C LYS A 210 -16.35 -11.77 20.96
N LEU A 211 -15.19 -11.83 21.60
CA LEU A 211 -14.39 -13.06 21.69
C LEU A 211 -15.13 -14.18 22.43
N GLU A 212 -15.86 -13.87 23.51
CA GLU A 212 -16.70 -14.84 24.21
C GLU A 212 -17.86 -15.33 23.34
N GLN A 213 -18.50 -14.45 22.57
CA GLN A 213 -19.58 -14.85 21.67
C GLN A 213 -19.08 -15.81 20.58
N GLU A 214 -17.94 -15.52 19.95
CA GLU A 214 -17.32 -16.40 18.96
C GLU A 214 -17.04 -17.79 19.55
N ARG A 215 -16.46 -17.83 20.76
CA ARG A 215 -16.19 -19.08 21.49
C ARG A 215 -17.45 -19.88 21.78
N ASN A 216 -18.51 -19.20 22.21
CA ASN A 216 -19.80 -19.83 22.48
C ASN A 216 -20.48 -20.38 21.22
N LEU A 217 -20.18 -19.81 20.04
CA LEU A 217 -20.61 -20.33 18.74
C LEU A 217 -19.75 -21.50 18.23
N GLY A 218 -18.75 -21.92 19.01
CA GLY A 218 -17.88 -23.06 18.70
C GLY A 218 -16.58 -22.68 17.99
N GLN A 219 -16.29 -21.40 17.79
CA GLN A 219 -15.01 -20.92 17.25
C GLN A 219 -13.89 -21.32 18.21
N ARG A 220 -12.91 -22.12 17.73
CA ARG A 220 -11.80 -22.60 18.56
C ARG A 220 -10.61 -21.66 18.57
N LEU A 221 -10.59 -20.66 17.70
CA LEU A 221 -9.48 -19.76 17.46
C LEU A 221 -10.01 -18.34 17.51
N ASN A 222 -9.26 -17.42 18.12
CA ASN A 222 -9.48 -16.00 17.90
C ASN A 222 -8.21 -15.34 17.36
N ILE A 223 -8.36 -14.54 16.30
CA ILE A 223 -7.31 -13.72 15.69
C ILE A 223 -7.70 -12.26 15.87
N ILE A 224 -6.79 -11.50 16.45
CA ILE A 224 -6.89 -10.05 16.58
C ILE A 224 -5.76 -9.44 15.75
N ILE A 225 -6.08 -8.50 14.87
CA ILE A 225 -5.06 -7.77 14.10
C ILE A 225 -4.93 -6.36 14.66
N ILE A 226 -3.70 -5.89 14.85
CA ILE A 226 -3.42 -4.54 15.35
C ILE A 226 -2.41 -3.84 14.44
N ALA A 227 -2.79 -2.67 13.92
CA ALA A 227 -1.88 -1.80 13.19
C ALA A 227 -0.87 -1.16 14.16
N GLU A 228 0.39 -0.99 13.73
CA GLU A 228 1.45 -0.37 14.55
C GLU A 228 1.10 1.06 15.03
N GLY A 229 0.30 1.81 14.26
CA GLY A 229 -0.18 3.14 14.62
C GLY A 229 -1.57 3.16 15.27
N ALA A 230 -2.07 2.04 15.79
CA ALA A 230 -3.39 1.98 16.42
C ALA A 230 -3.45 2.90 17.65
N CYS A 231 -4.51 3.69 17.75
CA CYS A 231 -4.73 4.62 18.85
C CYS A 231 -6.20 4.69 19.25
N ASP A 232 -6.44 5.18 20.47
CA ASP A 232 -7.78 5.50 20.96
C ASP A 232 -8.25 6.89 20.47
N ARG A 233 -9.48 7.27 20.83
CA ARG A 233 -10.08 8.57 20.44
C ARG A 233 -9.37 9.79 21.04
N TYR A 234 -8.56 9.56 22.07
CA TYR A 234 -7.79 10.58 22.76
C TYR A 234 -6.39 10.75 22.16
N GLY A 235 -5.97 9.83 21.28
CA GLY A 235 -4.66 9.80 20.64
C GLY A 235 -3.63 8.97 21.40
N ASN A 236 -4.04 8.24 22.44
CA ASN A 236 -3.15 7.33 23.15
C ASN A 236 -2.93 6.07 22.32
N PRO A 237 -1.70 5.55 22.23
CA PRO A 237 -1.41 4.33 21.48
C PRO A 237 -2.08 3.12 22.16
N ILE A 238 -2.74 2.30 21.35
CA ILE A 238 -3.25 0.98 21.74
C ILE A 238 -2.19 -0.03 21.35
N THR A 239 -1.58 -0.72 22.32
CA THR A 239 -0.50 -1.68 22.07
C THR A 239 -0.97 -3.14 22.13
N ALA A 240 -0.25 -4.05 21.46
CA ALA A 240 -0.56 -5.47 21.51
C ALA A 240 -0.54 -6.03 22.94
N GLU A 241 0.37 -5.54 23.80
CA GLU A 241 0.44 -5.96 25.21
C GLU A 241 -0.76 -5.47 26.02
N GLN A 242 -1.27 -4.26 25.76
CA GLN A 242 -2.49 -3.78 26.40
C GLN A 242 -3.69 -4.65 26.02
N VAL A 243 -3.83 -4.99 24.73
CA VAL A 243 -4.91 -5.86 24.24
C VAL A 243 -4.79 -7.26 24.86
N LYS A 244 -3.58 -7.83 24.91
CA LYS A 244 -3.32 -9.12 25.56
C LYS A 244 -3.72 -9.10 27.04
N LYS A 245 -3.34 -8.06 27.77
CA LYS A 245 -3.70 -7.89 29.18
C LYS A 245 -5.22 -7.88 29.36
N VAL A 246 -5.94 -7.12 28.54
CA VAL A 246 -7.41 -7.08 28.56
C VAL A 246 -8.00 -8.47 28.34
N VAL A 247 -7.49 -9.24 27.39
CA VAL A 247 -7.98 -10.60 27.10
C VAL A 247 -7.66 -11.56 28.25
N VAL A 248 -6.44 -11.56 28.78
CA VAL A 248 -6.03 -12.47 29.86
C VAL A 248 -6.74 -12.16 31.18
N ASP A 249 -6.84 -10.87 31.54
CA ASP A 249 -7.39 -10.45 32.83
C ASP A 249 -8.92 -10.61 32.89
N ASN A 250 -9.63 -10.38 31.77
CA ASN A 250 -11.10 -10.39 31.76
C ASN A 250 -11.72 -11.70 31.29
N ILE A 251 -11.11 -12.40 30.34
CA ILE A 251 -11.69 -13.63 29.74
C ILE A 251 -10.80 -14.87 29.91
N HIS A 252 -9.63 -14.73 30.55
CA HIS A 252 -8.73 -15.82 30.93
C HIS A 252 -8.33 -16.76 29.76
N GLN A 253 -8.25 -16.22 28.54
CA GLN A 253 -7.82 -16.96 27.36
C GLN A 253 -6.29 -16.93 27.21
N ASP A 254 -5.67 -18.09 26.90
CA ASP A 254 -4.24 -18.16 26.58
C ASP A 254 -3.95 -17.36 25.30
N THR A 255 -3.24 -16.24 25.49
CA THR A 255 -3.05 -15.23 24.45
C THR A 255 -1.58 -15.06 24.10
N ARG A 256 -1.28 -15.06 22.80
CA ARG A 256 0.07 -14.87 22.25
C ARG A 256 0.12 -13.68 21.31
N ILE A 257 1.22 -12.93 21.38
CA ILE A 257 1.49 -11.81 20.48
C ILE A 257 2.51 -12.27 19.45
N SER A 258 2.27 -11.92 18.20
CA SER A 258 3.20 -12.11 17.09
C SER A 258 3.37 -10.78 16.37
N VAL A 259 4.55 -10.18 16.57
CA VAL A 259 4.95 -8.96 15.87
C VAL A 259 5.64 -9.37 14.58
N LEU A 260 5.01 -9.11 13.44
CA LEU A 260 5.56 -9.53 12.14
C LEU A 260 6.78 -8.71 11.74
N GLY A 261 6.81 -7.44 12.10
CA GLY A 261 7.92 -6.52 11.80
C GLY A 261 8.31 -6.53 10.32
N HIS A 262 9.62 -6.57 10.06
CA HIS A 262 10.20 -6.41 8.73
C HIS A 262 9.97 -7.59 7.77
N ILE A 263 9.39 -8.70 8.21
CA ILE A 263 8.96 -9.79 7.31
C ILE A 263 8.01 -9.25 6.23
N GLN A 264 7.23 -8.22 6.57
CA GLN A 264 6.29 -7.54 5.67
C GLN A 264 6.98 -6.75 4.54
N ARG A 265 8.26 -6.39 4.70
CA ARG A 265 9.10 -5.71 3.69
C ARG A 265 10.01 -6.68 2.92
N GLY A 266 10.19 -7.89 3.45
CA GLY A 266 11.03 -8.92 2.86
C GLY A 266 10.34 -9.77 1.80
N GLY A 267 11.13 -10.63 1.15
CA GLY A 267 10.63 -11.61 0.19
C GLY A 267 10.37 -11.05 -1.21
N ASN A 268 9.97 -11.95 -2.11
CA ASN A 268 9.76 -11.63 -3.52
C ASN A 268 8.39 -10.96 -3.72
N PRO A 269 8.26 -10.02 -4.69
CA PRO A 269 7.00 -9.38 -4.98
C PRO A 269 5.96 -10.38 -5.48
N SER A 270 4.69 -10.11 -5.13
CA SER A 270 3.53 -10.83 -5.64
C SER A 270 3.37 -10.64 -7.16
N SER A 271 2.52 -11.46 -7.78
CA SER A 271 2.20 -11.29 -9.21
C SER A 271 1.57 -9.91 -9.49
N PHE A 272 0.73 -9.43 -8.57
CA PHE A 272 0.09 -8.13 -8.69
C PHE A 272 1.12 -6.99 -8.69
N ASP A 273 2.02 -6.93 -7.70
CA ASP A 273 3.02 -5.86 -7.62
C ASP A 273 4.03 -5.89 -8.77
N ARG A 274 4.35 -7.08 -9.32
CA ARG A 274 5.19 -7.19 -10.52
C ARG A 274 4.50 -6.55 -11.73
N ILE A 275 3.21 -6.82 -11.92
CA ILE A 275 2.42 -6.27 -13.02
C ILE A 275 2.22 -4.76 -12.82
N LEU A 276 1.84 -4.35 -11.62
CA LEU A 276 1.59 -2.96 -11.24
C LEU A 276 2.83 -2.11 -11.48
N GLY A 277 3.98 -2.51 -10.89
CA GLY A 277 5.25 -1.81 -11.07
C GLY A 277 5.65 -1.75 -12.56
N SER A 278 5.48 -2.84 -13.31
CA SER A 278 5.82 -2.86 -14.73
C SER A 278 4.95 -1.90 -15.56
N ARG A 279 3.63 -1.86 -15.31
CA ARG A 279 2.70 -0.97 -16.00
C ARG A 279 2.96 0.49 -15.64
N MET A 280 3.09 0.79 -14.35
CA MET A 280 3.35 2.14 -13.88
C MET A 280 4.70 2.68 -14.35
N GLY A 281 5.75 1.85 -14.34
CA GLY A 281 7.07 2.26 -14.85
C GLY A 281 7.08 2.55 -16.35
N ALA A 282 6.34 1.76 -17.15
CA ALA A 282 6.20 2.03 -18.58
C ALA A 282 5.41 3.33 -18.83
N GLU A 283 4.31 3.53 -18.10
CA GLU A 283 3.50 4.75 -18.19
C GLU A 283 4.27 6.00 -17.72
N ALA A 284 5.16 5.87 -16.74
CA ALA A 284 6.01 6.97 -16.30
C ALA A 284 6.95 7.45 -17.40
N VAL A 285 7.53 6.52 -18.18
CA VAL A 285 8.36 6.89 -19.34
C VAL A 285 7.52 7.59 -20.40
N MET A 286 6.30 7.11 -20.65
CA MET A 286 5.38 7.78 -21.58
C MET A 286 5.01 9.18 -21.13
N ALA A 287 4.72 9.37 -19.84
CA ALA A 287 4.47 10.68 -19.26
C ALA A 287 5.67 11.62 -19.45
N LEU A 288 6.90 11.16 -19.19
CA LEU A 288 8.11 11.96 -19.41
C LEU A 288 8.33 12.32 -20.89
N MET A 289 7.96 11.44 -21.83
CA MET A 289 8.14 11.71 -23.25
C MET A 289 7.09 12.64 -23.84
N GLU A 290 5.88 12.63 -23.27
CA GLU A 290 4.77 13.52 -23.63
C GLU A 290 4.80 14.87 -22.91
N ALA A 291 5.62 15.01 -21.87
CA ALA A 291 5.75 16.24 -21.10
C ALA A 291 6.43 17.38 -21.87
N ASP A 292 5.95 18.61 -21.63
CA ASP A 292 6.46 19.88 -22.15
C ASP A 292 6.80 20.86 -21.01
N GLU A 293 7.24 22.08 -21.33
CA GLU A 293 7.61 23.09 -20.32
C GLU A 293 6.47 23.54 -19.40
N HIS A 294 5.22 23.27 -19.77
CA HIS A 294 4.03 23.66 -19.01
C HIS A 294 3.41 22.47 -18.25
N THR A 295 3.91 21.26 -18.50
CA THR A 295 3.43 20.04 -17.87
C THR A 295 3.83 20.03 -16.40
N GLU A 296 2.85 19.97 -15.52
CA GLU A 296 3.10 19.84 -14.09
C GLU A 296 3.61 18.43 -13.74
N PRO A 297 4.46 18.30 -12.70
CA PRO A 297 4.91 16.99 -12.22
C PRO A 297 3.72 16.10 -11.86
N CYS A 298 3.68 14.90 -12.41
CA CYS A 298 2.62 13.95 -12.16
C CYS A 298 3.10 12.70 -11.40
N VAL A 299 2.18 12.01 -10.75
CA VAL A 299 2.37 10.69 -10.15
C VAL A 299 1.55 9.66 -10.92
N ILE A 300 2.15 8.52 -11.23
CA ILE A 300 1.41 7.41 -11.84
C ILE A 300 0.70 6.63 -10.73
N SER A 301 -0.62 6.57 -10.83
CA SER A 301 -1.51 5.98 -9.83
C SER A 301 -2.38 4.87 -10.44
N LEU A 302 -2.99 4.06 -9.59
CA LEU A 302 -3.95 3.03 -9.97
C LEU A 302 -5.38 3.52 -9.67
N ASP A 303 -6.26 3.52 -10.67
CA ASP A 303 -7.70 3.75 -10.51
C ASP A 303 -8.45 2.70 -11.32
N GLY A 304 -9.26 1.87 -10.64
CA GLY A 304 -10.10 0.88 -11.32
C GLY A 304 -9.33 -0.12 -12.18
N ASN A 305 -8.14 -0.52 -11.73
CA ASN A 305 -7.19 -1.41 -12.43
C ASN A 305 -6.55 -0.80 -13.71
N GLN A 306 -6.65 0.52 -13.90
CA GLN A 306 -5.98 1.26 -14.95
C GLN A 306 -4.93 2.21 -14.38
N ALA A 307 -3.82 2.37 -15.09
CA ALA A 307 -2.81 3.36 -14.74
C ALA A 307 -3.30 4.75 -15.18
N VAL A 308 -3.29 5.70 -14.24
CA VAL A 308 -3.70 7.10 -14.46
C VAL A 308 -2.59 8.05 -14.01
N ARG A 309 -2.53 9.23 -14.64
CA ARG A 309 -1.59 10.29 -14.28
C ARG A 309 -2.33 11.33 -13.45
N LEU A 310 -1.85 11.60 -12.23
CA LEU A 310 -2.45 12.59 -11.34
C LEU A 310 -1.44 13.68 -10.99
N PRO A 311 -1.85 14.93 -10.73
CA PRO A 311 -0.95 15.99 -10.30
C PRO A 311 -0.29 15.64 -8.96
N LEU A 312 1.05 15.63 -8.93
CA LEU A 312 1.81 15.20 -7.74
C LEU A 312 1.47 16.04 -6.51
N MET A 313 1.45 17.37 -6.67
CA MET A 313 1.22 18.29 -5.56
C MET A 313 -0.21 18.22 -5.02
N GLU A 314 -1.19 17.85 -5.84
CA GLU A 314 -2.56 17.63 -5.38
C GLU A 314 -2.63 16.39 -4.48
N CYS A 315 -2.06 15.26 -4.92
CA CYS A 315 -1.98 14.03 -4.12
C CYS A 315 -1.24 14.23 -2.78
N VAL A 316 -0.15 15.01 -2.79
CA VAL A 316 0.60 15.34 -1.56
C VAL A 316 -0.25 16.18 -0.60
N LYS A 317 -0.93 17.22 -1.11
CA LYS A 317 -1.84 18.05 -0.30
C LYS A 317 -2.98 17.23 0.30
N GLN A 318 -3.59 16.33 -0.47
CA GLN A 318 -4.63 15.43 0.02
C GLN A 318 -4.10 14.49 1.12
N THR A 319 -2.89 13.96 0.95
CA THR A 319 -2.24 13.09 1.95
C THR A 319 -1.92 13.85 3.24
N GLN A 320 -1.50 15.12 3.15
CA GLN A 320 -1.32 15.99 4.32
C GLN A 320 -2.65 16.35 4.99
N ALA A 321 -3.69 16.63 4.21
CA ALA A 321 -5.04 16.92 4.71
C ALA A 321 -5.62 15.73 5.51
N VAL A 322 -5.29 14.50 5.11
CA VAL A 322 -5.61 13.30 5.88
C VAL A 322 -4.93 13.31 7.25
N ALA A 323 -3.63 13.60 7.31
CA ALA A 323 -2.90 13.67 8.57
C ALA A 323 -3.43 14.79 9.47
N GLN A 324 -3.78 15.93 8.89
CA GLN A 324 -4.42 17.04 9.61
C GLN A 324 -5.80 16.64 10.15
N ALA A 325 -6.65 16.02 9.34
CA ALA A 325 -7.97 15.55 9.78
C ALA A 325 -7.86 14.54 10.94
N MET A 326 -6.85 13.67 10.92
CA MET A 326 -6.55 12.77 12.03
C MET A 326 -6.13 13.52 13.30
N ALA A 327 -5.26 14.53 13.18
CA ALA A 327 -4.82 15.36 14.31
C ALA A 327 -5.98 16.17 14.92
N GLU A 328 -6.90 16.65 14.08
CA GLU A 328 -8.13 17.36 14.47
C GLU A 328 -9.26 16.42 14.93
N LYS A 329 -9.00 15.10 15.02
CA LYS A 329 -9.99 14.07 15.42
C LYS A 329 -11.22 14.00 14.52
N GLN A 330 -11.10 14.43 13.26
CA GLN A 330 -12.13 14.33 12.22
C GLN A 330 -12.03 12.98 11.49
N TRP A 331 -12.34 11.88 12.20
CA TRP A 331 -12.14 10.51 11.72
C TRP A 331 -12.89 10.20 10.41
N ASP A 332 -14.17 10.59 10.32
CA ASP A 332 -14.99 10.33 9.14
C ASP A 332 -14.44 11.04 7.89
N LYS A 333 -13.97 12.28 8.06
CA LYS A 333 -13.31 13.03 6.99
C LYS A 333 -11.98 12.38 6.58
N ALA A 334 -11.19 11.92 7.54
CA ALA A 334 -9.93 11.23 7.27
C ALA A 334 -10.14 9.92 6.49
N VAL A 335 -11.25 9.23 6.70
CA VAL A 335 -11.66 8.03 5.95
C VAL A 335 -12.15 8.40 4.55
N GLN A 336 -12.99 9.43 4.43
CA GLN A 336 -13.49 9.90 3.12
C GLN A 336 -12.35 10.35 2.20
N LEU A 337 -11.37 11.09 2.74
CA LEU A 337 -10.20 11.57 1.99
C LEU A 337 -9.31 10.43 1.46
N ARG A 338 -9.41 9.21 1.98
CA ARG A 338 -8.67 8.04 1.45
C ARG A 338 -9.26 7.47 0.17
N GLY A 339 -10.49 7.86 -0.17
CA GLY A 339 -11.15 7.42 -1.38
C GLY A 339 -12.03 6.19 -1.20
N LYS A 340 -12.71 5.84 -2.30
CA LYS A 340 -13.82 4.89 -2.33
C LYS A 340 -13.37 3.46 -2.01
N SER A 341 -12.19 3.06 -2.47
CA SER A 341 -11.64 1.71 -2.23
C SER A 341 -11.49 1.42 -0.74
N PHE A 342 -10.87 2.35 0.02
CA PHE A 342 -10.71 2.22 1.46
C PHE A 342 -12.06 2.14 2.18
N MET A 343 -12.98 3.06 1.87
CA MET A 343 -14.33 3.09 2.46
C MET A 343 -15.10 1.80 2.22
N ARG A 344 -15.05 1.27 0.99
CA ARG A 344 -15.74 0.02 0.63
C ARG A 344 -15.18 -1.18 1.40
N ASN A 345 -13.87 -1.29 1.55
CA ASN A 345 -13.26 -2.36 2.35
C ASN A 345 -13.69 -2.26 3.83
N LEU A 346 -13.74 -1.04 4.35
CA LEU A 346 -14.15 -0.77 5.72
C LEU A 346 -15.63 -1.14 5.96
N GLU A 347 -16.52 -0.72 5.07
CA GLU A 347 -17.95 -1.05 5.13
C GLU A 347 -18.15 -2.56 5.03
N THR A 348 -17.47 -3.20 4.07
CA THR A 348 -17.53 -4.66 3.88
C THR A 348 -17.08 -5.39 5.15
N TYR A 349 -15.95 -4.98 5.75
CA TYR A 349 -15.49 -5.54 7.03
C TYR A 349 -16.53 -5.37 8.14
N LYS A 350 -17.11 -4.16 8.30
CA LYS A 350 -18.14 -3.88 9.32
C LYS A 350 -19.41 -4.70 9.13
N LEU A 351 -19.74 -5.09 7.91
CA LEU A 351 -20.91 -5.93 7.60
C LEU A 351 -20.61 -7.39 7.89
N LEU A 352 -19.52 -7.92 7.35
CA LEU A 352 -19.17 -9.34 7.43
C LEU A 352 -18.74 -9.80 8.83
N THR A 353 -18.26 -8.89 9.68
CA THR A 353 -17.84 -9.22 11.05
C THR A 353 -18.95 -9.15 12.10
N ARG A 354 -20.21 -8.96 11.67
CA ARG A 354 -21.37 -9.00 12.58
C ARG A 354 -21.71 -10.44 12.90
N LEU A 355 -21.61 -10.75 14.19
CA LEU A 355 -21.87 -12.08 14.74
C LEU A 355 -23.32 -12.53 14.74
N LYS A 356 -24.25 -11.57 14.81
CA LYS A 356 -25.67 -11.86 14.94
C LYS A 356 -26.46 -11.17 13.84
N PRO A 357 -27.46 -11.87 13.27
CA PRO A 357 -28.37 -11.25 12.33
C PRO A 357 -29.21 -10.15 13.02
N PRO A 358 -29.83 -9.24 12.24
CA PRO A 358 -30.69 -8.19 12.79
C PRO A 358 -31.84 -8.80 13.61
N LYS A 359 -31.94 -8.44 14.90
CA LYS A 359 -32.96 -9.00 15.82
C LYS A 359 -34.40 -8.83 15.35
N GLU A 360 -34.68 -7.80 14.56
CA GLU A 360 -36.02 -7.51 14.06
C GLU A 360 -36.47 -8.52 13.00
N ALA A 361 -35.53 -8.98 12.16
CA ALA A 361 -35.78 -9.85 11.03
C ALA A 361 -35.82 -11.35 11.38
N PHE A 362 -35.42 -11.74 12.60
CA PHE A 362 -35.30 -13.14 13.01
C PHE A 362 -36.10 -13.44 14.29
N ASP A 363 -36.64 -14.65 14.41
CA ASP A 363 -37.32 -15.13 15.62
C ASP A 363 -36.32 -15.49 16.74
N GLU A 364 -36.84 -15.86 17.91
CA GLU A 364 -36.00 -16.24 19.07
C GLU A 364 -35.16 -17.50 18.83
N ARG A 365 -35.49 -18.30 17.80
CA ARG A 365 -34.75 -19.48 17.36
C ARG A 365 -33.72 -19.15 16.27
N GLY A 366 -33.64 -17.90 15.82
CA GLY A 366 -32.72 -17.44 14.79
C GLY A 366 -33.17 -17.76 13.36
N HIS A 367 -34.46 -18.03 13.14
CA HIS A 367 -35.05 -18.20 11.81
C HIS A 367 -35.58 -16.86 11.29
N GLY A 368 -35.39 -16.56 10.01
CA GLY A 368 -35.94 -15.35 9.41
C GLY A 368 -37.47 -15.35 9.50
N LYS A 369 -38.06 -14.28 10.02
CA LYS A 369 -39.53 -14.12 10.12
C LYS A 369 -40.17 -14.03 8.73
N GLU A 370 -39.48 -13.34 7.82
CA GLU A 370 -39.81 -13.19 6.40
C GLU A 370 -38.50 -13.16 5.61
N GLY A 371 -38.46 -13.71 4.40
CA GLY A 371 -37.25 -13.69 3.59
C GLY A 371 -37.30 -14.58 2.35
N TYR A 372 -36.34 -14.38 1.46
CA TYR A 372 -36.14 -15.24 0.29
C TYR A 372 -35.28 -16.45 0.65
N VAL A 373 -35.67 -17.63 0.18
CA VAL A 373 -34.79 -18.81 0.19
C VAL A 373 -33.81 -18.66 -0.96
N MET A 374 -32.55 -18.44 -0.65
CA MET A 374 -31.50 -18.30 -1.65
C MET A 374 -30.65 -19.57 -1.73
N ALA A 375 -30.35 -20.00 -2.95
CA ALA A 375 -29.44 -21.11 -3.22
C ALA A 375 -28.21 -20.57 -3.95
N VAL A 376 -27.02 -21.04 -3.54
CA VAL A 376 -25.75 -20.74 -4.22
C VAL A 376 -25.18 -22.03 -4.77
N MET A 377 -24.82 -22.02 -6.04
CA MET A 377 -24.25 -23.19 -6.73
C MET A 377 -22.95 -22.80 -7.42
N HIS A 378 -21.92 -23.63 -7.25
CA HIS A 378 -20.70 -23.54 -8.03
C HIS A 378 -20.87 -24.30 -9.34
N ILE A 379 -20.59 -23.64 -10.46
CA ILE A 379 -20.61 -24.25 -11.78
C ILE A 379 -19.23 -24.05 -12.40
N GLY A 380 -18.57 -25.14 -12.77
CA GLY A 380 -17.24 -25.13 -13.39
C GLY A 380 -16.18 -25.87 -12.57
N ALA A 381 -14.93 -25.76 -13.01
CA ALA A 381 -13.80 -26.35 -12.30
C ALA A 381 -13.57 -25.63 -10.94
N PRO A 382 -13.04 -26.34 -9.92
CA PRO A 382 -12.68 -25.71 -8.65
C PRO A 382 -11.69 -24.56 -8.84
N ALA A 383 -11.95 -23.43 -8.19
CA ALA A 383 -11.10 -22.25 -8.20
C ALA A 383 -10.89 -21.72 -6.77
N CYS A 384 -9.67 -21.23 -6.49
CA CYS A 384 -9.36 -20.58 -5.22
C CYS A 384 -10.24 -19.32 -5.04
N GLY A 385 -10.77 -19.12 -3.84
CA GLY A 385 -11.65 -17.98 -3.51
C GLY A 385 -13.15 -18.27 -3.56
N MET A 386 -13.59 -19.38 -4.17
CA MET A 386 -15.01 -19.75 -4.22
C MET A 386 -15.59 -19.97 -2.81
N ASN A 387 -14.82 -20.57 -1.90
CA ASN A 387 -15.24 -20.75 -0.50
C ASN A 387 -15.41 -19.41 0.23
N ALA A 388 -14.51 -18.44 -0.03
CA ALA A 388 -14.63 -17.11 0.55
C ALA A 388 -15.88 -16.37 0.03
N ALA A 389 -16.23 -16.56 -1.25
CA ALA A 389 -17.44 -16.00 -1.84
C ALA A 389 -18.72 -16.60 -1.22
N VAL A 390 -18.80 -17.93 -1.09
CA VAL A 390 -19.95 -18.58 -0.44
C VAL A 390 -20.06 -18.20 1.03
N ARG A 391 -18.93 -18.10 1.73
CA ARG A 391 -18.92 -17.67 3.13
C ARG A 391 -19.48 -16.25 3.27
N SER A 392 -19.02 -15.32 2.44
CA SER A 392 -19.50 -13.93 2.42
C SER A 392 -20.99 -13.81 2.06
N PHE A 393 -21.55 -14.79 1.34
CA PHE A 393 -22.97 -14.85 1.04
C PHE A 393 -23.81 -15.34 2.24
N ARG A 394 -23.22 -16.16 3.10
CA ARG A 394 -23.90 -16.74 4.28
C ARG A 394 -23.97 -15.77 5.46
N THR A 395 -22.92 -14.97 5.66
CA THR A 395 -22.82 -13.92 6.68
C THR A 395 -23.61 -12.68 6.27
#